data_AF-A0A2E0YA62-F1
#
_entry.id   AF-A0A2E0YA62-F1
#
_cell.length_a   1.000
_cell.length_b   1.000
_cell.length_c   1.000
_cell.angle_alpha   90.00
_cell.angle_beta   90.00
_cell.angle_gamma   90.00
#
_symmetry.space_group_name_H-M   'P 1'
#
loop_
_entity.id
_entity.type
_entity.pdbx_description
1 polymer ?
#
loop_
_entity_poly.entity_id
_entity_poly.type
_entity_poly.pdbx_seq_one_letter_code
_entity_poly.pdbx_strand_id
1 'polypeptide(L)'
;MHYQSAEWAKLMAVFTENTTLVQTTRGTFVKSWGEVDPADSVWMHHMITVRDPGALVAAFDRWMNSATGRKAPGQVHLSGVVAGGLGSPSHVVSIGYASQAEAEQWQDSLAGNGDYATFLAAVQQISDYHGANLAVRVKAWGTSPIAQTASR
;
A
#
# COMPACT_ATOMS: atom_id res chain seq x y z
N MET A 1 -1.07 8.43 23.92
CA MET A 1 -2.51 8.38 23.56
C MET A 1 -3.06 9.80 23.66
N HIS A 2 -3.44 10.40 22.53
CA HIS A 2 -3.93 11.79 22.45
C HIS A 2 -5.47 11.89 22.30
N TYR A 3 -6.19 10.77 22.45
CA TYR A 3 -7.63 10.64 22.13
C TYR A 3 -8.60 11.32 23.12
N GLN A 4 -8.11 12.06 24.12
CA GLN A 4 -8.94 12.63 25.19
C GLN A 4 -8.83 14.16 25.32
N SER A 5 -8.21 14.86 24.36
CA SER A 5 -8.18 16.33 24.41
C SER A 5 -9.49 16.95 23.94
N ALA A 6 -9.81 18.14 24.43
CA ALA A 6 -10.96 18.92 23.95
C ALA A 6 -10.86 19.21 22.44
N GLU A 7 -9.65 19.41 21.93
CA GLU A 7 -9.40 19.62 20.50
C GLU A 7 -9.67 18.37 19.67
N TRP A 8 -9.31 17.18 20.18
CA TRP A 8 -9.66 15.92 19.54
C TRP A 8 -11.18 15.72 19.49
N ALA A 9 -11.91 16.06 20.57
CA ALA A 9 -13.36 15.97 20.60
C ALA A 9 -14.02 16.89 19.56
N LYS A 10 -13.56 18.14 19.42
CA LYS A 10 -14.04 19.08 18.40
C LYS A 10 -13.80 18.55 16.98
N LEU A 11 -12.60 18.01 16.72
CA LEU A 11 -12.29 17.40 15.43
C LEU A 11 -13.24 16.25 15.12
N MET A 12 -13.42 15.32 16.08
CA MET A 12 -14.30 14.17 15.88
C MET A 12 -15.76 14.58 15.67
N ALA A 13 -16.24 15.64 16.31
CA ALA A 13 -17.60 16.16 16.09
C ALA A 13 -17.81 16.59 14.63
N VAL A 14 -16.89 17.37 14.06
CA VAL A 14 -16.94 17.77 12.64
C VAL A 14 -16.87 16.55 11.73
N PHE A 15 -16.01 15.58 12.04
CA PHE A 15 -15.93 14.33 11.27
C PHE A 15 -17.27 13.57 11.30
N THR A 16 -17.88 13.38 12.46
CA THR A 16 -19.14 12.63 12.58
C THR A 16 -20.34 13.35 11.97
N GLU A 17 -20.32 14.68 11.87
CA GLU A 17 -21.36 15.46 11.18
C GLU A 17 -21.27 15.32 9.65
N ASN A 18 -20.05 15.17 9.12
CA ASN A 18 -19.80 15.21 7.68
C ASN A 18 -19.45 13.84 7.06
N THR A 19 -19.30 12.80 7.88
CA THR A 19 -18.86 11.47 7.41
C THR A 19 -19.62 10.35 8.10
N THR A 20 -19.87 9.28 7.35
CA THR A 20 -20.28 7.99 7.91
C THR A 20 -19.07 7.07 7.95
N LEU A 21 -18.65 6.65 9.14
CA LEU A 21 -17.55 5.69 9.27
C LEU A 21 -17.99 4.33 8.72
N VAL A 22 -17.36 3.91 7.62
CA VAL A 22 -17.61 2.58 7.02
C VAL A 22 -16.69 1.53 7.64
N GLN A 23 -15.43 1.88 7.88
CA GLN A 23 -14.41 0.94 8.35
C GLN A 23 -13.22 1.68 8.98
N THR A 24 -12.57 1.02 9.94
CA THR A 24 -11.20 1.37 10.36
C THR A 24 -10.27 0.18 10.11
N THR A 25 -9.08 0.44 9.58
CA THR A 25 -7.98 -0.53 9.50
C THR A 25 -6.78 0.07 10.22
N ARG A 26 -6.15 -0.74 11.08
CA ARG A 26 -4.88 -0.41 11.71
C ARG A 26 -3.82 -1.34 11.16
N GLY A 27 -2.77 -0.76 10.59
CA GLY A 27 -1.64 -1.50 10.03
C GLY A 27 -0.35 -1.30 10.81
N THR A 28 0.61 -2.18 10.55
CA THR A 28 2.03 -2.03 10.84
C THR A 28 2.81 -2.09 9.54
N PHE A 29 3.87 -1.30 9.42
CA PHE A 29 4.78 -1.38 8.28
C PHE A 29 5.60 -2.67 8.35
N VAL A 30 5.78 -3.35 7.22
CA VAL A 30 6.60 -4.57 7.10
C VAL A 30 7.88 -4.26 6.32
N LYS A 31 7.74 -3.81 5.07
CA LYS A 31 8.88 -3.51 4.18
C LYS A 31 8.44 -2.59 3.03
N SER A 32 9.38 -1.87 2.44
CA SER A 32 9.18 -1.11 1.20
C SER A 32 10.23 -1.46 0.16
N TRP A 33 9.91 -1.16 -1.10
CA TRP A 33 10.79 -1.27 -2.26
C TRP A 33 10.59 -0.05 -3.17
N GLY A 34 11.57 0.23 -4.02
CA GLY A 34 11.56 1.40 -4.89
C GLY A 34 12.06 2.66 -4.17
N GLU A 35 12.17 3.73 -4.93
CA GLU A 35 12.60 5.03 -4.43
C GLU A 35 11.39 5.83 -3.96
N VAL A 36 11.56 6.56 -2.86
CA VAL A 36 10.50 7.43 -2.35
C VAL A 36 10.39 8.66 -3.24
N ASP A 37 9.25 8.82 -3.92
CA ASP A 37 8.97 10.00 -4.72
C ASP A 37 7.97 10.92 -4.00
N PRO A 38 8.37 12.15 -3.61
CA PRO A 38 7.43 13.11 -3.02
C PRO A 38 6.27 13.49 -3.96
N ALA A 39 6.43 13.31 -5.28
CA ALA A 39 5.37 13.51 -6.26
C ALA A 39 4.25 12.46 -6.14
N ASP A 40 4.48 11.29 -5.52
CA ASP A 40 3.50 10.21 -5.41
C ASP A 40 2.22 10.67 -4.72
N SER A 41 1.19 10.95 -5.51
CA SER A 41 -0.09 11.50 -5.06
C SER A 41 -1.25 10.53 -5.28
N VAL A 42 -1.04 9.47 -6.04
CA VAL A 42 -2.00 8.43 -6.36
C VAL A 42 -1.50 7.11 -5.77
N TRP A 43 -2.37 6.39 -5.08
CA TRP A 43 -2.00 5.18 -4.34
C TRP A 43 -2.96 4.05 -4.66
N MET A 44 -2.44 2.95 -5.21
CA MET A 44 -3.19 1.72 -5.37
C MET A 44 -2.95 0.83 -4.15
N HIS A 45 -4.01 0.46 -3.45
CA HIS A 45 -3.92 -0.44 -2.30
C HIS A 45 -4.57 -1.78 -2.63
N HIS A 46 -3.78 -2.85 -2.68
CA HIS A 46 -4.24 -4.22 -2.84
C HIS A 46 -4.39 -4.87 -1.46
N MET A 47 -5.57 -5.42 -1.19
CA MET A 47 -5.89 -6.08 0.06
C MET A 47 -5.79 -7.60 -0.11
N ILE A 48 -4.97 -8.26 0.73
CA ILE A 48 -4.69 -9.70 0.62
C ILE A 48 -4.68 -10.40 1.99
N THR A 49 -5.18 -11.64 2.02
CA THR A 49 -4.94 -12.57 3.12
C THR A 49 -3.79 -13.48 2.76
N VAL A 50 -2.75 -13.52 3.60
CA VAL A 50 -1.47 -14.14 3.29
C VAL A 50 -1.24 -15.28 4.26
N ARG A 51 -1.02 -16.48 3.71
CA ARG A 51 -0.75 -17.71 4.48
C ARG A 51 0.72 -17.80 4.90
N ASP A 52 1.63 -17.23 4.09
CA ASP A 52 3.07 -17.20 4.35
C ASP A 52 3.63 -15.78 4.09
N PRO A 53 3.72 -14.92 5.12
CA PRO A 53 4.25 -13.56 4.98
C PRO A 53 5.73 -13.54 4.56
N GLY A 54 6.52 -14.53 4.96
CA GLY A 54 7.93 -14.63 4.60
C GLY A 54 8.11 -14.92 3.10
N ALA A 55 7.32 -15.85 2.57
CA ALA A 55 7.28 -16.13 1.14
C ALA A 55 6.78 -14.93 0.32
N LEU A 56 5.86 -14.12 0.86
CA LEU A 56 5.40 -12.90 0.21
C LEU A 56 6.53 -11.88 0.09
N VAL A 57 7.25 -11.60 1.18
CA VAL A 57 8.41 -10.71 1.16
C VAL A 57 9.46 -11.22 0.17
N ALA A 58 9.75 -12.52 0.17
CA ALA A 58 10.70 -13.12 -0.77
C ALA A 58 10.24 -13.03 -2.23
N ALA A 59 8.93 -13.13 -2.51
CA ALA A 59 8.39 -12.95 -3.85
C ALA A 59 8.56 -11.50 -4.33
N PHE A 60 8.26 -10.52 -3.50
CA PHE A 60 8.51 -9.11 -3.80
C PHE A 60 10.01 -8.82 -3.97
N ASP A 61 10.88 -9.34 -3.10
CA ASP A 61 12.33 -9.18 -3.23
C ASP A 61 12.84 -9.71 -4.58
N ARG A 62 12.38 -10.88 -5.00
CA ARG A 62 12.74 -11.44 -6.32
C ARG A 62 12.22 -10.57 -7.46
N TRP A 63 10.96 -10.15 -7.40
CA TRP A 63 10.34 -9.36 -8.47
C TRP A 63 10.98 -7.97 -8.58
N MET A 64 11.21 -7.27 -7.47
CA MET A 64 11.83 -5.94 -7.47
C MET A 64 13.29 -5.96 -7.95
N ASN A 65 13.97 -7.12 -7.87
CA ASN A 65 15.30 -7.33 -8.45
C ASN A 65 15.29 -7.79 -9.93
N SER A 66 14.12 -7.99 -10.52
CA SER A 66 13.97 -8.38 -11.94
C SER A 66 14.20 -7.19 -12.89
N ALA A 67 14.23 -7.44 -14.20
CA ALA A 67 14.37 -6.38 -15.19
C ALA A 67 13.14 -5.47 -15.22
N THR A 68 11.95 -6.05 -15.03
CA THR A 68 10.68 -5.30 -14.95
C THR A 68 10.54 -4.57 -13.63
N GLY A 69 10.74 -5.25 -12.49
CA GLY A 69 10.51 -4.66 -11.17
C GLY A 69 11.41 -3.48 -10.84
N ARG A 70 12.65 -3.45 -11.35
CA ARG A 70 13.54 -2.27 -11.25
C ARG A 70 13.03 -1.03 -11.97
N LYS A 71 12.03 -1.16 -12.85
CA LYS A 71 11.39 -0.06 -13.56
C LYS A 71 10.04 0.35 -12.95
N ALA A 72 9.64 -0.27 -11.82
CA ALA A 72 8.42 0.10 -11.15
C ALA A 72 8.45 1.60 -10.79
N PRO A 73 7.39 2.36 -11.09
CA PRO A 73 7.31 3.76 -10.70
C PRO A 73 7.11 3.87 -9.18
N GLY A 74 7.72 4.90 -8.59
CA GLY A 74 7.56 5.24 -7.18
C GLY A 74 7.94 4.10 -6.23
N GLN A 75 7.17 4.03 -5.15
CA GLN A 75 7.43 3.14 -4.02
C GLN A 75 6.32 2.08 -3.83
N VAL A 76 6.73 0.87 -3.45
CA VAL A 76 5.85 -0.22 -3.04
C VAL A 76 5.99 -0.44 -1.54
N HIS A 77 4.90 -0.46 -0.80
CA HIS A 77 4.85 -0.72 0.63
C HIS A 77 4.05 -1.98 0.94
N LEU A 78 4.63 -2.87 1.75
CA LEU A 78 3.90 -3.94 2.42
C LEU A 78 3.61 -3.54 3.86
N SER A 79 2.33 -3.57 4.23
CA SER A 79 1.87 -3.41 5.61
C SER A 79 1.09 -4.63 6.05
N GLY A 80 1.29 -5.06 7.30
CA GLY A 80 0.45 -6.04 7.96
C GLY A 80 -0.74 -5.37 8.63
N VAL A 81 -1.92 -5.97 8.61
CA VAL A 81 -3.11 -5.48 9.32
C VAL A 81 -3.13 -6.09 10.71
N VAL A 82 -3.14 -5.23 11.73
CA VAL A 82 -3.13 -5.65 13.14
C VAL A 82 -4.52 -5.57 13.78
N ALA A 83 -5.43 -4.77 13.23
CA ALA A 83 -6.83 -4.70 13.66
C ALA A 83 -7.73 -4.04 12.61
N GLY A 84 -9.00 -4.44 12.56
CA GLY A 84 -10.02 -3.85 11.68
C GLY A 84 -9.91 -4.29 10.22
N GLY A 85 -10.72 -3.70 9.35
CA GLY A 85 -10.82 -4.07 7.92
C GLY A 85 -12.11 -4.81 7.53
N LEU A 86 -12.78 -4.40 6.45
CA LEU A 86 -13.85 -5.17 5.80
C LEU A 86 -13.18 -6.38 5.11
N GLY A 87 -13.76 -7.56 5.30
CA GLY A 87 -13.18 -8.81 4.79
C GLY A 87 -11.91 -9.27 5.53
N SER A 88 -11.44 -8.52 6.54
CA SER A 88 -10.25 -8.84 7.37
C SER A 88 -9.01 -9.28 6.57
N PRO A 89 -8.51 -8.47 5.61
CA PRO A 89 -7.24 -8.75 4.96
C PRO A 89 -6.12 -8.77 6.00
N SER A 90 -5.17 -9.68 5.85
CA SER A 90 -3.98 -9.73 6.73
C SER A 90 -2.91 -8.72 6.35
N HIS A 91 -2.87 -8.29 5.08
CA HIS A 91 -1.85 -7.40 4.55
C HIS A 91 -2.44 -6.44 3.52
N VAL A 92 -1.79 -5.28 3.36
CA VAL A 92 -2.06 -4.30 2.30
C VAL A 92 -0.76 -4.03 1.56
N VAL A 93 -0.78 -4.22 0.24
CA VAL A 93 0.28 -3.76 -0.66
C VAL A 93 -0.14 -2.41 -1.20
N SER A 94 0.65 -1.37 -0.96
CA SER A 94 0.39 -0.01 -1.46
C SER A 94 1.44 0.36 -2.50
N ILE A 95 1.01 0.83 -3.67
CA ILE A 95 1.91 1.28 -4.75
C ILE A 95 1.64 2.76 -5.01
N GLY A 96 2.69 3.57 -4.90
CA GLY A 96 2.65 5.01 -5.15
C GLY A 96 2.91 5.34 -6.63
N TYR A 97 2.19 6.36 -7.11
CA TYR A 97 2.34 6.92 -8.44
C TYR A 97 2.19 8.44 -8.39
N ALA A 98 2.90 9.15 -9.25
CA ALA A 98 2.77 10.59 -9.42
C ALA A 98 1.39 10.98 -9.98
N SER A 99 0.78 10.11 -10.80
CA SER A 99 -0.54 10.35 -11.41
C SER A 99 -1.29 9.05 -11.74
N GLN A 100 -2.60 9.16 -12.03
CA GLN A 100 -3.39 8.01 -12.50
C GLN A 100 -2.90 7.51 -13.87
N ALA A 101 -2.48 8.40 -14.76
CA ALA A 101 -1.95 8.04 -16.08
C ALA A 101 -0.67 7.20 -15.97
N GLU A 102 0.21 7.52 -15.01
CA GLU A 102 1.39 6.70 -14.72
C GLU A 102 1.01 5.32 -14.18
N ALA A 103 0.01 5.26 -13.29
CA ALA A 103 -0.50 3.99 -12.77
C ALA A 103 -1.05 3.08 -13.89
N GLU A 104 -1.81 3.65 -14.82
CA GLU A 104 -2.35 2.93 -15.98
C GLU A 104 -1.24 2.46 -16.92
N GLN A 105 -0.30 3.35 -17.28
CA GLN A 105 0.86 2.98 -18.12
C GLN A 105 1.71 1.87 -17.50
N TRP A 106 1.91 1.93 -16.18
CA TRP A 106 2.62 0.88 -15.47
C TRP A 106 1.86 -0.44 -15.53
N GLN A 107 0.57 -0.45 -15.24
CA GLN A 107 -0.27 -1.66 -15.32
C GLN A 107 -0.28 -2.26 -16.73
N ASP A 108 -0.37 -1.42 -17.76
CA ASP A 108 -0.29 -1.85 -19.15
C ASP A 108 1.08 -2.49 -19.47
N SER A 109 2.18 -1.94 -18.94
CA SER A 109 3.52 -2.49 -19.12
C SER A 109 3.71 -3.88 -18.48
N LEU A 110 2.90 -4.20 -17.47
CA LEU A 110 2.90 -5.49 -16.79
C LEU A 110 2.11 -6.57 -17.53
N ALA A 111 1.19 -6.16 -18.42
CA ALA A 111 0.41 -7.09 -19.22
C ALA A 111 1.32 -7.91 -20.14
N GLY A 112 1.27 -9.25 -20.01
CA GLY A 112 2.10 -10.16 -20.79
C GLY A 112 3.58 -10.20 -20.38
N ASN A 113 3.98 -9.50 -19.31
CA ASN A 113 5.36 -9.50 -18.84
C ASN A 113 5.69 -10.78 -18.03
N GLY A 114 6.73 -11.52 -18.46
CA GLY A 114 7.09 -12.80 -17.83
C GLY A 114 7.58 -12.70 -16.39
N ASP A 115 8.33 -11.64 -16.04
CA ASP A 115 8.78 -11.40 -14.66
C ASP A 115 7.58 -11.17 -13.74
N TYR A 116 6.62 -10.34 -14.19
CA TYR A 116 5.40 -10.07 -13.44
C TYR A 116 4.48 -11.29 -13.34
N ALA A 117 4.33 -12.07 -14.42
CA ALA A 117 3.55 -13.30 -14.39
C ALA A 117 4.11 -14.31 -13.38
N THR A 118 5.44 -14.44 -13.31
CA THR A 118 6.12 -15.30 -12.34
C THR A 118 5.88 -14.82 -10.90
N PHE A 119 6.00 -13.51 -10.67
CA PHE A 119 5.68 -12.89 -9.38
C PHE A 119 4.23 -13.15 -8.96
N LEU A 120 3.28 -12.87 -9.85
CA LEU A 120 1.85 -13.02 -9.56
C LEU A 120 1.50 -14.47 -9.25
N ALA A 121 2.05 -15.43 -10.00
CA ALA A 121 1.86 -16.85 -9.72
C ALA A 121 2.37 -17.24 -8.33
N ALA A 122 3.54 -16.75 -7.92
CA ALA A 122 4.08 -17.01 -6.59
C ALA A 122 3.19 -16.41 -5.48
N VAL A 123 2.67 -15.19 -5.67
CA VAL A 123 1.77 -14.52 -4.72
C VAL A 123 0.42 -15.25 -4.61
N GLN A 124 -0.16 -15.69 -5.73
CA GLN A 124 -1.43 -16.42 -5.75
C GLN A 124 -1.38 -17.76 -5.00
N GLN A 125 -0.23 -18.44 -4.98
CA GLN A 125 -0.09 -19.68 -4.22
C GLN A 125 -0.17 -19.46 -2.70
N ILE A 126 0.27 -18.30 -2.22
CA ILE A 126 0.42 -18.01 -0.79
C ILE A 126 -0.60 -17.00 -0.25
N SER A 127 -1.51 -16.51 -1.10
CA SER A 127 -2.47 -15.49 -0.69
C SER A 127 -3.83 -15.62 -1.37
N ASP A 128 -4.83 -15.03 -0.73
CA ASP A 128 -6.17 -14.81 -1.27
C ASP A 128 -6.35 -13.30 -1.49
N TYR A 129 -6.82 -12.91 -2.68
CA TYR A 129 -6.98 -11.52 -3.08
C TYR A 129 -8.41 -11.01 -2.80
N HIS A 130 -8.52 -9.86 -2.13
CA HIS A 130 -9.81 -9.27 -1.75
C HIS A 130 -10.24 -8.10 -2.63
N GLY A 131 -9.35 -7.59 -3.47
CA GLY A 131 -9.59 -6.41 -4.28
C GLY A 131 -8.57 -5.30 -4.05
N ALA A 132 -8.83 -4.17 -4.70
CA ALA A 132 -8.02 -2.98 -4.55
C ALA A 132 -8.87 -1.71 -4.54
N ASN A 133 -8.32 -0.65 -3.96
CA ASN A 133 -8.86 0.69 -4.07
C ASN A 133 -7.77 1.67 -4.50
N LEU A 134 -8.17 2.64 -5.32
CA LEU A 134 -7.34 3.77 -5.68
C LEU A 134 -7.64 4.93 -4.73
N ALA A 135 -6.60 5.54 -4.18
CA ALA A 135 -6.69 6.71 -3.33
C ALA A 135 -5.90 7.87 -3.95
N VAL A 136 -6.40 9.08 -3.80
CA VAL A 136 -5.70 10.30 -4.19
C VAL A 136 -5.42 11.12 -2.94
N ARG A 137 -4.18 11.56 -2.80
CA ARG A 137 -3.73 12.41 -1.69
C ARG A 137 -4.26 13.83 -1.89
N VAL A 138 -5.32 14.18 -1.15
CA VAL A 138 -5.88 15.55 -1.14
C VAL A 138 -4.98 16.51 -0.36
N LYS A 139 -4.43 16.06 0.77
CA LYS A 139 -3.50 16.83 1.60
C LYS A 139 -2.64 15.88 2.43
N ALA A 140 -1.38 16.25 2.64
CA ALA A 140 -0.51 15.65 3.65
C ALA A 140 -0.18 16.71 4.72
N TRP A 141 -0.09 16.26 5.97
CA TRP A 141 0.36 17.06 7.11
C TRP A 141 1.59 16.40 7.72
N GLY A 142 2.60 17.21 8.05
CA GLY A 142 3.89 16.72 8.57
C GLY A 142 4.76 16.04 7.51
N THR A 143 5.92 15.55 7.93
CA THR A 143 6.84 14.74 7.12
C THR A 143 6.72 13.28 7.55
N SER A 144 6.63 12.36 6.58
CA SER A 144 6.56 10.92 6.88
C SER A 144 7.95 10.38 7.23
N PRO A 145 8.12 9.69 8.38
CA PRO A 145 9.38 9.02 8.72
C PRO A 145 9.74 7.88 7.77
N ILE A 146 8.79 7.38 6.96
CA ILE A 146 9.04 6.31 5.98
C ILE A 146 10.10 6.75 4.95
N ALA A 147 10.21 8.05 4.67
CA ALA A 147 11.27 8.62 3.84
C ALA A 147 12.68 8.49 4.45
N GLN A 148 12.82 8.19 5.75
CA GLN A 148 14.13 8.02 6.41
C GLN A 148 14.60 6.57 6.49
N THR A 149 13.72 5.58 6.28
CA THR A 149 14.07 4.15 6.35
C THR A 149 14.50 3.55 5.01
N ALA A 150 14.43 4.31 3.91
CA ALA A 150 14.93 3.89 2.58
C ALA A 150 16.47 3.89 2.47
N SER A 151 17.19 4.26 3.53
CA SER A 151 18.64 4.22 3.60
C SER A 151 19.10 3.40 4.80
N ARG A 152 19.12 2.07 4.65
CA ARG A 152 19.96 1.14 5.43
C ARG A 152 19.96 -0.26 4.82
#